data_AF-A0A502H2M1-F1
#
_entry.id   AF-A0A502H2M1-F1
#
_cell.length_a   1.000
_cell.length_b   1.000
_cell.length_c   1.000
_cell.angle_alpha   90.00
_cell.angle_beta   90.00
_cell.angle_gamma   90.00
#
_symmetry.space_group_name_H-M   'P 1'
#
loop_
_entity.id
_entity.type
_entity.pdbx_description
1 polymer ?
#
loop_
_entity_poly.entity_id
_entity_poly.type
_entity_poly.pdbx_seq_one_letter_code
_entity_poly.pdbx_strand_id
1 'polypeptide(L)'
;MLAAAETSAFALALVATGTVVAAVMLANPPARTSSALFRRWTQGLPADVAASVSEATWQRLVRTYCACVVGALAVLGVLLHWVLPANRALPATTLFCLAIVFGARFFVRRYLLRQALPLA
;
A
#
# COMPACT_ATOMS: atom_id res chain seq x y z
N MET A 1 -22.68 19.39 13.50
CA MET A 1 -23.05 18.19 12.72
C MET A 1 -22.53 18.26 11.27
N LEU A 2 -22.62 19.41 10.57
CA LEU A 2 -22.07 19.61 9.22
C LEU A 2 -20.59 19.23 9.06
N ALA A 3 -19.70 19.75 9.91
CA ALA A 3 -18.26 19.43 9.84
C ALA A 3 -17.94 17.94 9.97
N ALA A 4 -18.73 17.18 10.75
CA ALA A 4 -18.52 15.74 10.89
C ALA A 4 -18.89 15.00 9.60
N ALA A 5 -20.04 15.33 8.99
CA ALA A 5 -20.47 14.76 7.72
C ALA A 5 -19.46 15.03 6.59
N GLU A 6 -18.91 16.25 6.53
CA GLU A 6 -17.85 16.63 5.58
C GLU A 6 -16.58 15.79 5.76
N THR A 7 -16.16 15.54 7.02
CA THR A 7 -14.97 14.71 7.29
C THR A 7 -15.16 13.25 6.88
N SER A 8 -16.35 12.67 7.06
CA SER A 8 -16.65 11.31 6.59
C SER A 8 -16.70 11.21 5.07
N ALA A 9 -17.27 12.21 4.38
CA ALA A 9 -17.33 12.25 2.93
C ALA A 9 -15.92 12.36 2.32
N PHE A 10 -15.06 13.21 2.90
CA PHE A 10 -13.67 13.32 2.50
C PHE A 10 -12.89 12.02 2.74
N ALA A 11 -13.08 11.36 3.89
CA ALA A 11 -12.45 10.08 4.19
C ALA A 11 -12.85 8.98 3.19
N LEU A 12 -14.13 8.91 2.82
CA LEU A 12 -14.63 7.99 1.80
C LEU A 12 -14.06 8.30 0.41
N ALA A 13 -13.99 9.57 0.02
CA ALA A 13 -13.38 9.98 -1.24
C ALA A 13 -11.90 9.54 -1.29
N LEU A 14 -11.16 9.73 -0.20
CA LEU A 14 -9.76 9.33 -0.09
C LEU A 14 -9.58 7.81 -0.22
N VAL A 15 -10.46 7.02 0.41
CA VAL A 15 -10.48 5.56 0.27
C VAL A 15 -10.81 5.13 -1.16
N ALA A 16 -11.80 5.76 -1.80
CA ALA A 16 -12.16 5.47 -3.17
C ALA A 16 -11.00 5.76 -4.14
N THR A 17 -10.38 6.93 -4.04
CA THR A 17 -9.20 7.28 -4.83
C THR A 17 -8.05 6.30 -4.60
N GLY A 18 -7.77 5.96 -3.34
CA GLY A 18 -6.75 4.96 -3.01
C GLY A 18 -7.03 3.60 -3.63
N THR A 19 -8.30 3.16 -3.63
CA THR A 19 -8.73 1.88 -4.22
C THR A 19 -8.50 1.88 -5.73
N VAL A 20 -8.88 2.96 -6.42
CA VAL A 20 -8.67 3.10 -7.86
C VAL A 20 -7.18 3.08 -8.20
N VAL A 21 -6.36 3.85 -7.48
CA VAL A 21 -4.90 3.85 -7.70
C VAL A 21 -4.31 2.46 -7.49
N ALA A 22 -4.71 1.76 -6.42
CA ALA A 22 -4.25 0.41 -6.15
C ALA A 22 -4.69 -0.59 -7.25
N ALA A 23 -5.91 -0.47 -7.76
CA ALA A 23 -6.40 -1.29 -8.87
C ALA A 23 -5.63 -1.01 -10.18
N VAL A 24 -5.30 0.25 -10.45
CA VAL A 24 -4.48 0.63 -11.62
C VAL A 24 -3.08 0.03 -11.50
N MET A 25 -2.45 0.09 -10.32
CA MET A 25 -1.14 -0.52 -10.09
C MET A 25 -1.17 -2.05 -10.11
N LEU A 26 -2.29 -2.67 -9.74
CA LEU A 26 -2.51 -4.10 -9.87
C LEU A 26 -2.55 -4.52 -11.35
N ALA A 27 -3.29 -3.79 -12.18
CA ALA A 27 -3.38 -4.04 -13.61
C ALA A 27 -2.05 -3.72 -14.33
N ASN A 28 -1.43 -2.60 -13.96
CA ASN A 28 -0.26 -2.02 -14.60
C ASN A 28 0.85 -1.75 -13.57
N PRO A 29 1.56 -2.79 -13.08
CA PRO A 29 2.63 -2.59 -12.13
C PRO A 29 3.78 -1.78 -12.77
N PRO A 30 4.35 -0.79 -12.05
CA PRO A 30 5.40 0.06 -12.60
C PRO A 30 6.70 -0.71 -12.78
N ALA A 31 7.44 -0.41 -13.85
CA ALA A 31 8.73 -1.06 -14.13
C ALA A 31 9.79 -0.79 -13.04
N ARG A 32 10.64 -1.76 -12.70
CA ARG A 32 11.64 -1.63 -11.63
C ARG A 32 12.57 -0.44 -11.83
N THR A 33 13.10 -0.27 -13.05
CA THR A 33 14.19 0.67 -13.37
C THR A 33 13.77 2.13 -13.38
N SER A 34 12.51 2.44 -13.71
CA SER A 34 11.98 3.80 -13.74
C SER A 34 11.11 4.14 -12.51
N SER A 35 10.88 3.17 -11.62
CA SER A 35 9.95 3.32 -10.51
C SER A 35 10.57 4.04 -9.31
N ALA A 36 10.04 5.23 -9.02
CA ALA A 36 10.27 5.90 -7.74
C ALA A 36 9.77 5.04 -6.56
N LEU A 37 8.78 4.19 -6.80
CA LEU A 37 8.19 3.29 -5.82
C LEU A 37 9.17 2.17 -5.44
N PHE A 38 9.88 1.60 -6.44
CA PHE A 38 10.98 0.66 -6.20
C PHE A 38 12.05 1.31 -5.31
N ARG A 39 12.54 2.50 -5.69
CA ARG A 39 13.55 3.23 -4.89
C ARG A 39 13.10 3.48 -3.45
N ARG A 40 11.84 3.89 -3.24
CA ARG A 40 11.31 4.16 -1.89
C ARG A 40 11.15 2.90 -1.05
N TRP A 41 10.78 1.77 -1.65
CA TRP A 41 10.57 0.52 -0.93
C TRP A 41 11.87 -0.22 -0.63
N THR A 42 12.86 -0.11 -1.52
CA THR A 42 14.19 -0.73 -1.33
C THR A 42 15.21 0.18 -0.66
N GLN A 43 14.92 1.48 -0.48
CA GLN A 43 15.80 2.41 0.22
C GLN A 43 16.27 1.78 1.54
N GLY A 44 17.58 1.72 1.78
CA GLY A 44 18.19 1.16 3.00
C GLY A 44 18.35 -0.36 3.01
N LEU A 45 18.10 -1.05 1.89
CA LEU A 45 18.61 -2.41 1.65
C LEU A 45 20.04 -2.35 1.11
N PRO A 46 20.84 -3.42 1.31
CA PRO A 46 22.11 -3.59 0.61
C PRO A 46 21.94 -3.53 -0.92
N ALA A 47 22.91 -2.93 -1.62
CA ALA A 47 22.80 -2.65 -3.05
C ALA A 47 22.74 -3.92 -3.91
N ASP A 48 23.45 -4.96 -3.51
CA ASP A 48 23.44 -6.31 -4.07
C ASP A 48 22.06 -6.97 -3.98
N VAL A 49 21.37 -6.83 -2.84
CA VAL A 49 20.02 -7.36 -2.62
C VAL A 49 18.99 -6.61 -3.47
N ALA A 50 19.12 -5.30 -3.61
CA ALA A 50 18.23 -4.53 -4.48
C ALA A 50 18.48 -4.83 -5.96
N ALA A 51 19.74 -5.04 -6.36
CA ALA A 51 20.12 -5.35 -7.73
C ALA A 51 19.64 -6.74 -8.19
N SER A 52 19.61 -7.72 -7.28
CA SER A 52 19.19 -9.09 -7.55
C SER A 52 17.68 -9.26 -7.83
N VAL A 53 16.86 -8.24 -7.50
CA VAL A 53 15.43 -8.26 -7.77
C VAL A 53 15.16 -8.19 -9.26
N SER A 54 14.71 -9.29 -9.85
CA SER A 54 14.25 -9.31 -11.24
C SER A 54 12.96 -8.50 -11.43
N GLU A 55 12.74 -8.01 -12.64
CA GLU A 55 11.54 -7.27 -13.03
C GLU A 55 10.26 -8.08 -12.75
N ALA A 56 10.25 -9.38 -13.09
CA ALA A 56 9.12 -10.25 -12.85
C ALA A 56 8.80 -10.41 -11.35
N THR A 57 9.81 -10.49 -10.50
CA THR A 57 9.64 -10.59 -9.04
C THR A 57 9.08 -9.28 -8.48
N TRP A 58 9.59 -8.15 -8.95
CA TRP A 58 9.09 -6.83 -8.60
C TRP A 58 7.61 -6.65 -8.95
N GLN A 59 7.23 -6.94 -10.20
CA GLN A 59 5.84 -6.82 -10.65
C GLN A 59 4.91 -7.74 -9.86
N ARG A 60 5.35 -8.96 -9.53
CA ARG A 60 4.57 -9.89 -8.71
C ARG A 60 4.35 -9.33 -7.30
N LEU A 61 5.40 -8.81 -6.66
CA LEU A 61 5.32 -8.17 -5.35
C LEU A 61 4.33 -7.00 -5.34
N VAL A 62 4.42 -6.10 -6.32
CA VAL A 62 3.50 -4.96 -6.43
C VAL A 62 2.07 -5.43 -6.61
N ARG A 63 1.82 -6.40 -7.51
CA ARG A 63 0.48 -6.94 -7.73
C ARG A 63 -0.10 -7.56 -6.45
N THR A 64 0.63 -8.43 -5.79
CA THR A 64 0.16 -9.06 -4.55
C THR A 64 -0.15 -8.01 -3.48
N TYR A 65 0.73 -7.04 -3.31
CA TYR A 65 0.54 -5.96 -2.35
C TYR A 65 -0.69 -5.10 -2.70
N CYS A 66 -0.83 -4.66 -3.95
CA CYS A 66 -1.96 -3.86 -4.39
C CYS A 66 -3.30 -4.60 -4.30
N ALA A 67 -3.33 -5.92 -4.57
CA ALA A 67 -4.52 -6.74 -4.37
C ALA A 67 -4.96 -6.75 -2.90
N CYS A 68 -4.02 -6.91 -1.96
CA CYS A 68 -4.31 -6.81 -0.53
C CYS A 68 -4.79 -5.42 -0.14
N VAL A 69 -4.16 -4.36 -0.66
CA VAL A 69 -4.55 -2.97 -0.39
C VAL A 69 -5.96 -2.66 -0.90
N VAL A 70 -6.34 -3.12 -2.09
CA VAL A 70 -7.71 -2.98 -2.63
C VAL A 70 -8.72 -3.60 -1.68
N GLY A 71 -8.50 -4.86 -1.26
CA GLY A 71 -9.39 -5.54 -0.32
C GLY A 71 -9.49 -4.81 1.03
N ALA A 72 -8.35 -4.37 1.56
CA ALA A 72 -8.30 -3.69 2.84
C ALA A 72 -8.95 -2.29 2.80
N LEU A 73 -8.77 -1.53 1.71
CA LEU A 73 -9.45 -0.25 1.49
C LEU A 73 -10.96 -0.42 1.30
N ALA A 74 -11.41 -1.49 0.63
CA ALA A 74 -12.84 -1.79 0.51
C ALA A 74 -13.47 -2.03 1.89
N VAL A 75 -12.82 -2.84 2.74
CA VAL A 75 -13.27 -3.05 4.12
C VAL A 75 -13.27 -1.75 4.92
N LEU A 76 -12.23 -0.92 4.80
CA LEU A 76 -12.20 0.38 5.46
C LEU A 76 -13.35 1.28 4.99
N GLY A 77 -13.65 1.31 3.68
CA GLY A 77 -14.77 2.07 3.13
C GLY A 77 -16.12 1.65 3.74
N VAL A 78 -16.35 0.35 3.87
CA VAL A 78 -17.55 -0.20 4.54
C VAL A 78 -17.59 0.24 6.02
N LEU A 79 -16.47 0.14 6.73
CA LEU A 79 -16.37 0.55 8.13
C LEU A 79 -16.64 2.06 8.30
N LEU A 80 -16.11 2.90 7.43
CA LEU A 80 -16.32 4.35 7.45
C LEU A 80 -17.77 4.73 7.15
N HIS A 81 -18.44 3.98 6.27
CA HIS A 81 -19.82 4.30 5.88
C HIS A 81 -20.86 3.80 6.89
N TRP A 82 -20.65 2.61 7.46
CA TRP A 82 -21.69 1.91 8.24
C TRP A 82 -21.41 1.80 9.74
N VAL A 83 -20.15 1.91 10.17
CA VAL A 83 -19.75 1.51 11.54
C VAL A 83 -19.13 2.67 12.32
N LEU A 84 -18.25 3.45 11.70
CA LEU A 84 -17.50 4.47 12.41
C LEU A 84 -18.32 5.76 12.57
N PRO A 85 -18.32 6.37 13.77
CA PRO A 85 -18.82 7.72 13.91
C PRO A 85 -17.95 8.69 13.10
N ALA A 86 -18.60 9.67 12.49
CA ALA A 86 -17.97 10.57 11.52
C ALA A 86 -16.71 11.29 12.05
N ASN A 87 -16.67 11.63 13.35
CA ASN A 87 -15.50 12.25 13.99
C ASN A 87 -14.26 11.32 14.09
N ARG A 88 -14.40 10.01 13.88
CA ARG A 88 -13.30 9.04 13.88
C ARG A 88 -12.91 8.59 12.47
N ALA A 89 -13.66 8.99 11.45
CA ALA A 89 -13.42 8.58 10.06
C ALA A 89 -12.02 8.96 9.58
N LEU A 90 -11.68 10.26 9.67
CA LEU A 90 -10.37 10.78 9.27
C LEU A 90 -9.19 10.13 10.03
N PRO A 91 -9.17 10.10 11.38
CA PRO A 91 -8.10 9.43 12.12
C PRO A 91 -7.91 7.96 11.72
N ALA A 92 -9.01 7.21 11.57
CA ALA A 92 -8.96 5.82 11.16
C ALA A 92 -8.35 5.67 9.76
N THR A 93 -8.78 6.48 8.80
CA THR A 93 -8.22 6.49 7.45
C THR A 93 -6.73 6.87 7.45
N THR A 94 -6.32 7.88 8.22
CA THR A 94 -4.92 8.29 8.32
C THR A 94 -4.04 7.18 8.89
N LEU A 95 -4.45 6.57 10.00
CA LEU A 95 -3.72 5.45 10.60
C LEU A 95 -3.62 4.26 9.64
N PHE A 96 -4.69 3.97 8.93
CA PHE A 96 -4.72 2.90 7.94
C PHE A 96 -3.80 3.17 6.74
N CYS A 97 -3.81 4.39 6.20
CA CYS A 97 -2.88 4.80 5.15
C CYS A 97 -1.42 4.68 5.59
N LEU A 98 -1.10 5.07 6.83
CA LEU A 98 0.24 4.89 7.39
C LEU A 98 0.59 3.40 7.51
N ALA A 99 -0.32 2.57 8.05
CA ALA A 99 -0.10 1.14 8.18
C ALA A 99 0.17 0.46 6.83
N ILE A 100 -0.55 0.86 5.78
CA ILE A 100 -0.29 0.44 4.39
C ILE A 100 1.16 0.82 4.01
N VAL A 101 1.53 2.10 4.06
CA VAL A 101 2.86 2.56 3.61
C VAL A 101 4.01 1.86 4.36
N PHE A 102 3.92 1.77 5.68
CA PHE A 102 4.93 1.10 6.50
C PHE A 102 4.93 -0.42 6.27
N GLY A 103 3.75 -1.03 6.16
CA GLY A 103 3.58 -2.46 5.88
C GLY A 103 4.21 -2.86 4.55
N ALA A 104 4.01 -2.07 3.49
CA ALA A 104 4.64 -2.30 2.18
C ALA A 104 6.16 -2.38 2.30
N ARG A 105 6.76 -1.35 2.92
CA ARG A 105 8.21 -1.24 3.05
C ARG A 105 8.78 -2.35 3.92
N PHE A 106 8.10 -2.68 5.02
CA PHE A 106 8.52 -3.78 5.89
C PHE A 106 8.44 -5.14 5.19
N PHE A 107 7.32 -5.44 4.52
CA PHE A 107 7.12 -6.70 3.83
C PHE A 107 8.12 -6.91 2.69
N VAL A 108 8.28 -5.90 1.84
CA VAL A 108 9.22 -5.95 0.71
C VAL A 108 10.65 -6.14 1.19
N ARG A 109 11.09 -5.35 2.18
CA ARG A 109 12.43 -5.52 2.76
C ARG A 109 12.64 -6.92 3.34
N ARG A 110 11.69 -7.40 4.14
CA ARG A 110 11.82 -8.72 4.79
C ARG A 110 11.80 -9.86 3.77
N TYR A 111 10.97 -9.74 2.74
CA TYR A 111 10.92 -10.71 1.64
C TYR A 111 12.25 -10.76 0.89
N LEU A 112 12.77 -9.61 0.49
CA LEU A 112 14.03 -9.51 -0.26
C LEU A 112 15.24 -9.98 0.56
N LEU A 113 15.32 -9.61 1.85
CA LEU A 113 16.38 -10.09 2.74
C LEU A 113 16.35 -11.62 2.93
N ARG A 114 15.15 -12.21 2.99
CA ARG A 114 15.00 -13.68 3.07
C ARG A 114 15.43 -14.38 1.80
N GLN A 115 15.21 -13.78 0.64
CA GLN A 115 15.69 -14.33 -0.64
C GLN A 115 17.20 -14.18 -0.82
N ALA A 116 17.81 -13.17 -0.21
CA ALA A 116 19.25 -12.92 -0.28
C ALA A 116 20.07 -13.81 0.67
N LEU A 117 19.46 -14.34 1.74
CA LEU A 117 20.11 -15.34 2.57
C LEU A 117 20.18 -16.66 1.79
N PRO A 118 21.38 -17.17 1.46
CA PRO A 118 21.47 -18.53 0.95
C PRO A 118 20.86 -19.45 2.00
N LEU A 119 20.03 -20.39 1.57
CA LEU A 119 19.61 -21.54 2.36
C LEU A 119 20.89 -22.21 2.87
N ALA A 120 21.27 -21.92 4.10
CA ALA A 120 22.34 -22.60 4.81
C ALA A 120 21.90 -24.03 5.15
#